data_AF-X1A766-F1
#
_entry.id   AF-X1A766-F1
#
_cell.length_a   1.000
_cell.length_b   1.000
_cell.length_c   1.000
_cell.angle_alpha   90.00
_cell.angle_beta   90.00
_cell.angle_gamma   90.00
#
_symmetry.space_group_name_H-M   'P 1'
#
loop_
_entity.id
_entity.type
_entity.pdbx_description
1 polymer ?
#
loop_
_entity_poly.entity_id
_entity_poly.type
_entity_poly.pdbx_seq_one_letter_code
_entity_poly.pdbx_strand_id
1 'polypeptide(L)'
;FLGEPHTRKFMRKELYIPTMIDRNRRSTWRKKGSKDIIERARDKVKQILQSFTPPEVDGEIEAKLKDYIKDVEKRSLDQYKNAEGISAGNVSLPGGDVIIEDK
;
A
#
# COMPACT_ATOMS: atom_id res chain seq x y z
N PHE A 1 -16.24 36.22 -2.48
CA PHE A 1 -15.31 35.12 -2.10
C PHE A 1 -15.07 34.09 -3.21
N LEU A 2 -16.04 33.25 -3.62
CA LEU A 2 -15.80 32.20 -4.64
C LEU A 2 -15.29 32.73 -6.00
N GLY A 3 -15.74 33.93 -6.40
CA GLY A 3 -15.32 34.60 -7.63
C GLY A 3 -14.01 35.39 -7.52
N GLU A 4 -13.45 35.54 -6.31
CA GLU A 4 -12.28 36.39 -6.08
C GLU A 4 -11.01 35.79 -6.69
N PRO A 5 -10.11 36.63 -7.26
CA PRO A 5 -8.81 36.18 -7.75
C PRO A 5 -8.00 35.45 -6.68
N HIS A 6 -8.08 35.93 -5.42
CA HIS A 6 -7.40 35.33 -4.28
C HIS A 6 -7.87 33.88 -4.05
N THR A 7 -9.18 33.66 -3.90
CA THR A 7 -9.74 32.32 -3.68
C THR A 7 -9.38 31.38 -4.83
N ARG A 8 -9.42 31.83 -6.09
CA ARG A 8 -9.02 31.00 -7.24
C ARG A 8 -7.54 30.58 -7.20
N LYS A 9 -6.65 31.49 -6.77
CA LYS A 9 -5.20 31.26 -6.68
C LYS A 9 -4.83 30.24 -5.59
N PHE A 10 -5.52 30.29 -4.45
CA PHE A 10 -5.15 29.51 -3.25
C PHE A 10 -6.02 28.26 -3.02
N MET A 11 -7.23 28.18 -3.58
CA MET A 11 -8.16 27.07 -3.36
C MET A 11 -7.54 25.69 -3.61
N ARG A 12 -6.76 25.51 -4.67
CA ARG A 12 -6.13 24.21 -4.98
C ARG A 12 -4.82 23.96 -4.22
N LYS A 13 -4.25 24.98 -3.59
CA LYS A 13 -2.98 24.90 -2.86
C LYS A 13 -3.18 24.65 -1.38
N GLU A 14 -4.17 25.31 -0.78
CA GLU A 14 -4.40 25.27 0.67
C GLU A 14 -5.44 24.23 1.08
N LEU A 15 -6.42 23.96 0.21
CA LEU A 15 -7.47 22.99 0.52
C LEU A 15 -7.06 21.61 0.01
N TYR A 16 -7.05 20.65 0.92
CA TYR A 16 -7.00 19.24 0.55
C TYR A 16 -8.32 18.83 -0.13
N ILE A 17 -8.21 18.42 -1.39
CA ILE A 17 -9.33 17.87 -2.15
C ILE A 17 -9.23 16.33 -2.07
N PRO A 18 -10.11 15.66 -1.31
CA PRO A 18 -10.04 14.22 -1.16
C PRO A 18 -10.34 13.52 -2.48
N THR A 19 -9.55 12.50 -2.80
CA THR A 19 -9.68 11.73 -4.05
C THR A 19 -10.67 10.57 -3.95
N MET A 20 -10.93 10.07 -2.74
CA MET A 20 -11.76 8.87 -2.52
C MET A 20 -13.18 9.17 -2.02
N ILE A 21 -13.40 10.29 -1.34
CA ILE A 21 -14.71 10.60 -0.73
C ILE A 21 -15.66 11.17 -1.79
N ASP A 22 -16.90 10.66 -1.83
CA ASP A 22 -17.96 11.26 -2.64
C ASP A 22 -18.56 12.48 -1.94
N ARG A 23 -18.38 13.65 -2.55
CA ARG A 23 -18.92 14.93 -2.06
C ARG A 23 -20.16 15.39 -2.84
N ASN A 24 -20.74 14.51 -3.67
CA ASN A 24 -21.96 14.83 -4.42
C ASN A 24 -23.17 14.92 -3.49
N ARG A 25 -24.21 15.63 -3.94
CA ARG A 25 -25.52 15.63 -3.30
C ARG A 25 -26.07 14.20 -3.24
N ARG A 26 -26.85 13.90 -2.19
CA ARG A 26 -27.44 12.56 -1.96
C ARG A 26 -28.22 12.01 -3.16
N SER A 27 -28.94 12.86 -3.89
CA SER A 27 -29.69 12.48 -5.09
C SER A 27 -28.76 11.99 -6.21
N THR A 28 -27.65 12.70 -6.46
CA THR A 28 -26.63 12.32 -7.44
C THR A 28 -25.88 11.06 -7.02
N TRP A 29 -25.53 10.94 -5.73
CA TRP A 29 -24.90 9.73 -5.19
C TRP A 29 -25.80 8.50 -5.39
N ARG A 30 -27.12 8.64 -5.13
CA ARG A 30 -28.09 7.57 -5.37
C ARG A 30 -28.19 7.16 -6.83
N LYS A 31 -28.26 8.13 -7.76
CA LYS A 31 -28.28 7.86 -9.20
C LYS A 31 -27.00 7.18 -9.69
N LYS A 32 -25.87 7.43 -9.03
CA LYS A 32 -24.56 6.81 -9.32
C LYS A 32 -24.38 5.42 -8.69
N GLY A 33 -25.45 4.83 -8.14
CA GLY A 33 -25.44 3.48 -7.58
C GLY A 33 -25.22 3.43 -6.06
N SER A 34 -25.23 4.55 -5.35
CA SER A 34 -25.13 4.60 -3.88
C SER A 34 -23.92 3.86 -3.30
N LYS A 35 -22.78 3.87 -4.02
CA LYS A 35 -21.61 3.08 -3.63
C LYS A 35 -21.06 3.50 -2.28
N ASP A 36 -20.72 2.50 -1.47
CA ASP A 36 -20.00 2.68 -0.21
C ASP A 36 -18.51 3.05 -0.46
N ILE A 37 -17.84 3.56 0.58
CA ILE A 37 -16.43 3.93 0.52
C ILE A 37 -15.53 2.72 0.25
N ILE A 38 -15.87 1.55 0.81
CA ILE A 38 -15.08 0.32 0.62
C ILE A 38 -15.22 -0.18 -0.82
N GLU A 39 -16.42 -0.14 -1.39
CA GLU A 39 -16.67 -0.52 -2.78
C GLU A 39 -15.90 0.39 -3.74
N ARG A 40 -15.94 1.70 -3.50
CA ARG A 40 -15.16 2.66 -4.30
C ARG A 40 -13.65 2.43 -4.18
N ALA A 41 -13.15 2.10 -2.98
CA ALA A 41 -11.74 1.79 -2.78
C ALA A 41 -11.33 0.55 -3.59
N ARG A 42 -12.15 -0.52 -3.56
CA ARG A 42 -11.91 -1.74 -4.37
C ARG A 42 -11.91 -1.44 -5.87
N ASP A 43 -12.86 -0.65 -6.35
CA ASP A 43 -12.91 -0.22 -7.75
C ASP A 43 -11.65 0.55 -8.14
N LYS A 44 -11.18 1.46 -7.27
CA LYS A 44 -9.96 2.23 -7.51
C LYS A 44 -8.72 1.34 -7.54
N VAL A 45 -8.62 0.36 -6.65
CA VAL A 45 -7.53 -0.62 -6.66
C VAL A 45 -7.51 -1.41 -7.97
N LYS A 46 -8.66 -1.91 -8.42
CA LYS A 46 -8.76 -2.61 -9.72
C LYS A 46 -8.30 -1.73 -10.88
N GLN A 47 -8.72 -0.47 -10.90
CA GLN A 47 -8.28 0.49 -11.92
C GLN A 47 -6.76 0.71 -11.90
N ILE A 48 -6.17 0.88 -10.70
CA ILE A 48 -4.72 1.06 -10.56
C ILE A 48 -4.01 -0.18 -11.08
N LEU A 49 -4.38 -1.37 -10.64
CA LEU A 49 -3.74 -2.63 -11.06
C LEU A 49 -3.84 -2.87 -12.58
N GLN A 50 -4.95 -2.47 -13.21
CA GLN A 50 -5.13 -2.58 -14.67
C GLN A 50 -4.29 -1.58 -15.45
N SER A 51 -4.09 -0.38 -14.91
CA SER A 51 -3.35 0.71 -15.58
C SER A 51 -1.87 0.77 -15.19
N PHE A 52 -1.46 0.02 -14.17
CA PHE A 52 -0.13 0.11 -13.60
C PHE A 52 0.88 -0.52 -14.56
N THR A 53 1.77 0.33 -15.07
CA THR A 53 2.96 -0.10 -15.80
C THR A 53 4.14 -0.02 -14.82
N PRO A 54 4.83 -1.13 -14.53
CA PRO A 54 6.03 -1.10 -13.71
C PRO A 54 7.06 -0.12 -14.28
N PRO A 55 7.81 0.60 -13.45
CA PRO A 55 8.92 1.40 -13.92
C PRO A 55 9.96 0.49 -14.60
N GLU A 56 10.57 0.97 -15.69
CA GLU A 56 11.64 0.25 -16.35
C GLU A 56 12.83 0.13 -15.40
N VAL A 57 13.24 -1.12 -15.14
CA VAL A 57 14.46 -1.44 -14.39
C VAL A 57 15.48 -1.93 -15.40
N ASP A 58 16.74 -1.53 -15.21
CA ASP A 58 17.83 -2.06 -16.04
C ASP A 58 17.92 -3.59 -15.89
N GLY A 59 17.97 -4.28 -17.03
CA GLY A 59 17.92 -5.74 -17.09
C GLY A 59 19.11 -6.40 -16.39
N GLU A 60 20.27 -5.73 -16.33
CA GLU A 60 21.43 -6.22 -15.58
C GLU A 60 21.18 -6.21 -14.07
N ILE A 61 20.52 -5.17 -13.56
CA ILE A 61 20.17 -5.05 -12.14
C ILE A 61 19.12 -6.10 -11.78
N GLU A 62 18.11 -6.28 -12.63
CA GLU A 62 17.06 -7.29 -12.40
C GLU A 62 17.63 -8.72 -12.36
N ALA A 63 18.58 -9.04 -13.24
CA ALA A 63 19.26 -10.34 -13.25
C ALA A 63 20.05 -10.57 -11.96
N LYS A 64 20.87 -9.59 -11.54
CA LYS A 64 21.62 -9.66 -10.28
C LYS A 64 20.70 -9.81 -9.06
N LEU A 65 19.56 -9.12 -9.07
CA LEU A 65 18.58 -9.20 -7.99
C LEU A 65 17.95 -10.60 -7.92
N LYS A 66 17.57 -11.18 -9.07
CA LYS A 66 17.02 -12.54 -9.15
C LYS A 66 18.01 -13.60 -8.68
N ASP A 67 19.28 -13.47 -9.03
CA ASP A 67 20.31 -14.41 -8.59
C ASP A 67 20.58 -14.27 -7.08
N TYR A 68 20.61 -13.04 -6.57
CA TYR A 68 20.69 -12.81 -5.12
C TYR A 68 19.51 -13.42 -4.36
N ILE A 69 18.28 -13.29 -4.87
CA ILE A 69 17.09 -13.91 -4.25
C ILE A 69 17.25 -15.43 -4.15
N LYS A 70 17.69 -16.11 -5.22
CA LYS A 70 17.92 -17.56 -5.19
C LYS A 70 18.99 -17.96 -4.16
N ASP A 71 20.01 -17.14 -3.99
CA ASP A 71 21.06 -17.41 -3.00
C ASP A 71 20.60 -17.15 -1.57
N VAL A 72 19.63 -16.26 -1.36
CA VAL A 72 18.96 -16.05 -0.08
C VAL A 72 17.99 -17.17 0.23
N GLU A 73 17.21 -17.67 -0.74
CA GLU A 73 16.26 -18.78 -0.56
C GLU A 73 16.93 -20.08 -0.11
N LYS A 74 18.20 -20.29 -0.46
CA LYS A 74 18.99 -21.45 -0.02
C LYS A 74 19.44 -21.36 1.44
N ARG A 75 19.36 -20.18 2.07
CA ARG A 75 19.80 -19.99 3.45
C ARG A 75 18.80 -20.63 4.41
N SER A 76 19.29 -21.29 5.45
CA SER A 76 18.42 -21.85 6.47
C SER A 76 17.79 -20.75 7.31
N LEU A 77 16.61 -21.03 7.86
CA LEU A 77 15.92 -20.13 8.79
C LEU A 77 16.80 -19.80 10.00
N ASP A 78 17.66 -20.73 10.43
CA ASP A 78 18.57 -20.53 11.55
C ASP A 78 19.66 -19.49 11.23
N GLN A 79 20.13 -19.45 9.98
CA GLN A 79 21.08 -18.44 9.54
C GLN A 79 20.48 -17.03 9.59
N TYR A 80 19.20 -16.90 9.21
CA TYR A 80 18.43 -15.66 9.31
C TYR A 80 18.22 -15.25 10.78
N LYS A 81 17.77 -16.18 11.64
CA LYS A 81 17.58 -15.94 13.08
C LYS A 81 18.87 -15.44 13.74
N ASN A 82 20.01 -16.06 13.42
CA ASN A 82 21.31 -15.67 13.96
C ASN A 82 21.79 -14.29 13.46
N ALA A 83 21.54 -13.95 12.19
CA ALA A 83 21.95 -12.66 11.60
C ALA A 83 21.10 -11.48 12.13
N GLU A 84 19.81 -11.69 12.33
CA GLU A 84 18.89 -10.69 12.87
C GLU A 84 18.90 -10.63 14.41
N GLY A 85 19.76 -11.42 15.07
CA GLY A 85 19.86 -11.46 16.53
C GLY A 85 18.58 -11.98 17.21
N ILE A 86 17.77 -12.75 16.49
CA ILE A 86 16.55 -13.37 17.01
C ILE A 86 16.96 -14.62 17.80
N SER A 87 17.53 -14.42 19.01
CA SER A 87 17.59 -15.48 20.00
C SER A 87 16.23 -15.56 20.69
N ALA A 88 15.54 -16.70 20.55
CA ALA A 88 14.29 -17.10 21.23
C ALA A 88 13.69 -16.01 22.17
N GLY A 89 13.04 -15.01 21.56
CA GLY A 89 12.32 -13.96 22.26
C GLY A 89 10.85 -14.09 21.93
N ASN A 90 10.00 -14.09 22.96
CA ASN A 90 8.55 -14.17 22.79
C ASN A 90 8.04 -12.98 21.95
N VAL A 91 7.51 -13.25 20.77
CA VAL A 91 6.79 -12.23 20.00
C VAL A 91 5.31 -12.36 20.34
N SER A 92 4.82 -11.50 21.23
CA SER A 92 3.40 -11.46 21.55
C SER A 92 2.65 -10.72 20.44
N LEU A 93 1.84 -11.46 19.68
CA LEU A 93 0.94 -10.92 18.67
C LEU A 93 -0.49 -10.87 19.25
N PRO A 94 -1.30 -9.84 18.92
CA PRO A 94 -2.70 -9.81 19.35
C PRO A 94 -3.46 -10.96 18.68
N GLY A 95 -3.68 -12.05 19.43
CA GLY A 95 -4.32 -13.28 18.96
C GLY A 95 -3.66 -14.59 19.40
N GLY A 96 -2.49 -14.55 20.06
CA GLY A 96 -1.85 -15.71 20.66
C GLY A 96 -0.32 -15.60 20.69
N ASP A 97 0.30 -16.14 21.75
CA ASP A 97 1.75 -16.18 21.88
C ASP A 97 2.32 -17.35 21.05
N VAL A 98 3.22 -17.06 20.12
CA VAL A 98 3.98 -18.09 19.40
C VAL A 98 5.28 -18.32 20.15
N ILE A 99 5.38 -19.47 20.83
CA ILE A 99 6.61 -19.92 21.47
C ILE A 99 7.43 -20.66 20.40
N ILE A 100 8.59 -20.10 20.06
CA ILE A 100 9.56 -20.75 19.18
C ILE A 100 10.54 -21.49 20.10
N GLU A 101 10.34 -22.80 20.29
CA GLU A 101 11.30 -23.65 21.02
C GLU A 101 12.45 -24.07 20.11
N ASP A 102 13.69 -23.90 20.59
CA ASP A 102 14.90 -24.39 19.94
C ASP A 102 15.06 -25.90 20.19
N LYS A 103 15.39 -26.66 19.14
CA LYS A 103 15.64 -28.12 19.21
C LYS A 103 17.12 -28.42 19.01
#